data_AF-A0A1H7P9S1-F1
#
_entry.id   AF-A0A1H7P9S1-F1
#
_cell.length_a   1.000
_cell.length_b   1.000
_cell.length_c   1.000
_cell.angle_alpha   90.00
_cell.angle_beta   90.00
_cell.angle_gamma   90.00
#
_symmetry.space_group_name_H-M   'P 1'
#
loop_
_entity.id
_entity.type
_entity.pdbx_description
1 polymer ?
#
loop_
_entity_poly.entity_id
_entity_poly.type
_entity_poly.pdbx_seq_one_letter_code
_entity_poly.pdbx_strand_id
1 'polypeptide(L)' 'MWVPRIIGVVLVVLGGVWIAQGVGALHGSMMSGHPGYAALGAVTVLAGLVLLVLGWIRRPRG' A
#
# COMPACT_ATOMS: atom_id res chain seq x y z
N MET A 1 10.56 17.01 4.04
CA MET A 1 10.29 16.17 2.84
C MET A 1 8.96 15.44 3.06
N TRP A 2 7.85 15.99 2.56
CA TRP A 2 6.49 15.49 2.85
C TRP A 2 5.96 14.55 1.75
N VAL A 3 6.33 14.82 0.50
CA VAL A 3 5.93 14.05 -0.69
C VAL A 3 6.12 12.53 -0.55
N PRO A 4 7.30 11.97 -0.22
CA PRO A 4 7.46 10.52 -0.11
C PRO A 4 6.62 9.90 1.01
N ARG A 5 6.28 10.68 2.05
CA ARG A 5 5.40 10.20 3.12
C ARG A 5 3.96 10.11 2.65
N ILE A 6 3.48 11.13 1.93
CA ILE A 6 2.12 11.15 1.36
C ILE A 6 1.96 9.99 0.38
N ILE A 7 2.91 9.81 -0.54
CA ILE A 7 2.90 8.69 -1.50
C ILE A 7 2.92 7.36 -0.76
N GLY A 8 3.77 7.21 0.27
CA GLY A 8 3.83 6.00 1.09
C GLY A 8 2.50 5.65 1.76
N VAL A 9 1.82 6.63 2.37
CA VAL A 9 0.50 6.43 2.98
C VAL A 9 -0.53 5.99 1.94
N VAL A 10 -0.57 6.65 0.77
CA VAL A 10 -1.52 6.33 -0.30
C VAL A 10 -1.31 4.89 -0.80
N LEU A 11 -0.06 4.46 -1.00
CA LEU A 11 0.25 3.10 -1.43
C LEU A 11 -0.15 2.04 -0.39
N VAL A 12 0.05 2.32 0.90
CA VAL A 12 -0.37 1.40 1.97
C VAL A 12 -1.89 1.25 1.99
N VAL A 13 -2.64 2.35 1.87
CA VAL A 13 -4.11 2.30 1.85
C VAL A 13 -4.62 1.55 0.62
N LEU A 14 -4.11 1.87 -0.57
CA LEU A 14 -4.51 1.21 -1.82
C LEU A 14 -4.16 -0.29 -1.80
N GLY A 15 -2.96 -0.65 -1.34
CA GLY A 15 -2.55 -2.04 -1.21
C GLY A 15 -3.42 -2.81 -0.23
N GLY A 16 -3.85 -2.19 0.88
CA GLY A 16 -4.82 -2.77 1.81
C GLY A 16 -6.18 -3.05 1.18
N VAL A 17 -6.68 -2.13 0.33
CA VAL A 17 -7.93 -2.33 -0.42
C VAL A 17 -7.80 -3.52 -1.39
N TRP A 18 -6.68 -3.64 -2.11
CA TRP A 18 -6.46 -4.77 -3.02
C TRP A 18 -6.29 -6.10 -2.30
N ILE A 19 -5.66 -6.11 -1.11
CA ILE A 19 -5.64 -7.30 -0.24
C ILE A 19 -7.06 -7.68 0.15
N ALA A 20 -7.84 -6.72 0.64
CA ALA A 20 -9.22 -6.97 1.08
C ALA A 20 -10.13 -7.43 -0.08
N GLN A 21 -9.92 -6.93 -1.31
CA GLN A 21 -10.59 -7.44 -2.51
C GLN A 21 -10.11 -8.86 -2.88
N GLY A 22 -8.79 -9.09 -2.86
CA GLY A 22 -8.20 -10.38 -3.25
C GLY A 22 -8.56 -11.54 -2.32
N VAL A 23 -8.72 -11.27 -1.02
CA VAL A 23 -9.20 -12.27 -0.04
C VAL A 23 -10.72 -12.43 -0.02
N GLY A 24 -11.45 -11.65 -0.82
CA GLY A 24 -12.92 -11.69 -0.86
C GLY A 24 -13.59 -11.06 0.35
N ALA A 25 -12.91 -10.18 1.09
CA ALA A 25 -13.53 -9.39 2.17
C ALA A 25 -14.31 -8.18 1.62
N LEU A 26 -13.87 -7.62 0.49
CA LEU A 26 -14.55 -6.57 -0.24
C LEU A 26 -15.14 -7.13 -1.53
N HIS A 27 -16.44 -6.94 -1.70
CA HIS A 27 -17.23 -7.36 -2.87
C HIS A 27 -17.71 -6.14 -3.63
N GLY A 28 -17.79 -6.23 -4.96
CA GLY A 28 -18.32 -5.16 -5.82
C GLY A 28 -17.42 -4.77 -7.01
N SER A 29 -16.26 -5.40 -7.18
CA SER A 29 -15.40 -5.21 -8.36
C SER A 29 -15.00 -6.55 -9.00
N MET A 30 -14.56 -6.51 -10.27
CA MET A 30 -13.96 -7.66 -10.98
C MET A 30 -12.76 -8.29 -10.26
N MET A 31 -12.20 -7.60 -9.25
CA MET A 31 -11.01 -8.03 -8.50
C MET A 31 -11.37 -8.88 -7.26
N SER A 32 -12.65 -8.98 -6.92
CA SER A 32 -13.12 -9.64 -5.70
C SER A 32 -12.95 -11.17 -5.82
N GLY A 33 -12.31 -11.80 -4.84
CA GLY A 33 -12.12 -13.26 -4.79
C GLY A 33 -11.01 -13.81 -5.68
N HIS A 34 -10.19 -12.95 -6.28
CA HIS A 34 -9.03 -13.35 -7.07
C HIS A 34 -7.72 -13.18 -6.26
N PRO A 35 -7.06 -14.28 -5.85
CA PRO A 35 -5.88 -14.23 -4.99
C PRO A 35 -4.69 -13.45 -5.61
N GLY A 36 -4.66 -13.27 -6.93
CA GLY A 36 -3.68 -12.43 -7.63
C GLY A 36 -3.68 -10.97 -7.15
N TYR A 37 -4.84 -10.41 -6.80
CA TYR A 37 -4.91 -9.05 -6.28
C TYR A 37 -4.45 -8.93 -4.83
N ALA A 38 -4.55 -10.00 -4.05
CA ALA A 38 -3.95 -10.03 -2.71
C ALA A 38 -2.42 -9.94 -2.78
N ALA A 39 -1.80 -10.64 -3.74
CA ALA A 39 -0.36 -10.55 -3.98
C ALA A 39 0.06 -9.15 -4.45
N LEU A 40 -0.67 -8.55 -5.41
CA LEU A 40 -0.42 -7.17 -5.85
C LEU A 40 -0.59 -6.15 -4.72
N GLY A 41 -1.62 -6.33 -3.89
CA GLY A 41 -1.84 -5.50 -2.72
C GLY A 41 -0.68 -5.59 -1.71
N ALA A 42 -0.17 -6.79 -1.45
CA ALA A 42 0.98 -6.99 -0.58
C ALA A 42 2.25 -6.28 -1.09
N VAL A 43 2.56 -6.41 -2.38
CA VAL A 43 3.69 -5.68 -3.01
C VAL A 43 3.51 -4.17 -2.90
N THR A 44 2.29 -3.68 -3.10
CA THR A 44 1.96 -2.25 -3.03
C THR A 44 2.12 -1.70 -1.61
N VAL A 45 1.66 -2.45 -0.60
CA VAL A 45 1.87 -2.11 0.82
C VAL A 45 3.37 -2.06 1.15
N LEU A 46 4.14 -3.05 0.70
CA LEU A 46 5.59 -3.09 0.92
C LEU A 46 6.29 -1.87 0.31
N ALA A 47 5.96 -1.50 -0.94
CA ALA A 47 6.50 -0.30 -1.58
C ALA A 47 6.14 0.98 -0.79
N GLY A 48 4.90 1.09 -0.31
CA GLY A 48 4.46 2.20 0.54
C GLY A 48 5.24 2.30 1.85
N LEU A 49 5.45 1.17 2.54
CA LEU A 49 6.25 1.11 3.76
C LEU A 49 7.71 1.52 3.53
N VAL A 50 8.32 1.08 2.44
CA VAL A 50 9.69 1.48 2.07
C VAL A 50 9.77 2.99 1.89
N LEU A 51 8.81 3.62 1.19
CA LEU A 51 8.77 5.07 1.03
C LEU A 51 8.58 5.82 2.35
N LEU A 52 7.74 5.29 3.25
CA LEU A 52 7.55 5.86 4.60
C LEU A 52 8.86 5.81 5.40
N VAL A 53 9.54 4.68 5.42
CA VAL A 53 10.83 4.49 6.11
C VAL A 53 11.90 5.42 5.54
N LEU A 54 12.02 5.51 4.21
CA LEU A 54 12.96 6.43 3.55
C LEU A 54 12.63 7.90 3.86
N GLY A 55 11.35 8.26 3.88
CA GLY A 55 10.87 9.61 4.23
C GLY A 55 11.06 9.96 5.72
N TRP A 56 11.31 8.97 6.56
CA TRP A 56 11.62 9.12 7.98
C TRP A 56 13.14 9.20 8.22
N ILE A 57 13.93 8.33 7.57
CA ILE A 57 15.41 8.33 7.64
C ILE A 57 16.00 9.61 7.04
N ARG A 58 15.42 10.12 5.94
CA ARG A 58 15.86 11.36 5.29
C ARG A 58 15.33 12.63 5.97
N ARG A 59 14.73 12.53 7.16
CA ARG A 59 14.47 13.74 7.96
C ARG A 59 15.84 14.29 8.38
N PRO A 60 16.18 15.55 8.04
CA PRO A 60 17.29 16.22 8.70
C PRO A 60 17.01 16.14 10.20
N ARG A 61 17.90 15.48 10.94
CA ARG A 61 17.94 15.62 12.39
C ARG A 61 18.33 17.09 12.59
N GLY A 62 17.35 17.90 12.98
CA GLY A 62 17.58 19.29 13.37
C GLY A 62 18.48 19.33 14.59
#